data_AF-F3ZN61-F1
#
_entry.id   AF-F3ZN61-F1
#
_cell.length_a   1.000
_cell.length_b   1.000
_cell.length_c   1.000
_cell.angle_alpha   90.00
_cell.angle_beta   90.00
_cell.angle_gamma   90.00
#
_symmetry.space_group_name_H-M   'P 1'
#
loop_
_entity.id
_entity.type
_entity.pdbx_description
1 polymer ?
#
loop_
_entity_poly.entity_id
_entity_poly.type
_entity_poly.pdbx_seq_one_letter_code
_entity_poly.pdbx_strand_id
1 'polypeptide(L)'
;MTGRTRTRLNRVRASVGIAQLALQQIEDDMSADDVDGQELAAILRELQEDADVPCGLFPALAQLVTAAARRAEQIEPDRDGDASCPLHEAAALLTDNAGPRLNWAARSLDPQGDLA
;
A
#
# COMPACT_ATOMS: atom_id res chain seq x y z
N MET A 1 -2.29 -29.09 9.50
CA MET A 1 -1.30 -28.22 8.82
C MET A 1 0.08 -28.85 8.93
N THR A 2 0.78 -29.06 7.81
CA THR A 2 2.13 -29.66 7.80
C THR A 2 3.21 -28.67 8.27
N GLY A 3 4.34 -29.16 8.77
CA GLY A 3 5.42 -28.32 9.35
C GLY A 3 5.97 -27.26 8.39
N ARG A 4 6.08 -27.56 7.09
CA ARG A 4 6.55 -26.62 6.05
C ARG A 4 5.64 -25.41 5.85
N THR A 5 4.33 -25.60 5.94
CA THR A 5 3.34 -24.51 5.85
C THR A 5 3.45 -23.58 7.06
N ARG A 6 3.69 -24.15 8.25
CA ARG A 6 3.90 -23.36 9.48
C ARG A 6 5.14 -22.47 9.36
N THR A 7 6.23 -22.96 8.77
CA THR A 7 7.44 -22.15 8.54
C THR A 7 7.21 -21.02 7.53
N ARG A 8 6.48 -21.27 6.43
CA ARG A 8 6.15 -20.22 5.45
C ARG A 8 5.33 -19.11 6.08
N LEU A 9 4.28 -19.46 6.82
CA LEU A 9 3.42 -18.48 7.50
C LEU A 9 4.18 -17.67 8.56
N ASN A 10 5.08 -18.30 9.31
CA ASN A 10 5.93 -17.58 10.27
C ASN A 10 6.84 -16.56 9.57
N ARG A 11 7.39 -16.88 8.40
CA ARG A 11 8.18 -15.90 7.63
C ARG A 11 7.33 -14.73 7.14
N VAL A 12 6.13 -15.00 6.61
CA VAL A 12 5.21 -13.92 6.20
C VAL A 12 4.88 -13.01 7.38
N ARG A 13 4.57 -13.58 8.55
CA ARG A 13 4.29 -12.80 9.76
C ARG A 13 5.47 -11.93 10.19
N ALA A 14 6.70 -12.47 10.14
CA ALA A 14 7.90 -11.70 10.46
C ALA A 14 8.10 -10.53 9.47
N SER A 15 7.94 -10.77 8.16
CA SER A 15 8.04 -9.72 7.13
C SER A 15 6.97 -8.64 7.30
N VAL A 16 5.73 -9.03 7.62
CA VAL A 16 4.65 -8.07 7.93
C VAL A 16 5.00 -7.25 9.16
N GLY A 17 5.53 -7.86 10.22
CA GLY A 17 5.97 -7.12 11.42
C GLY A 17 7.05 -6.09 11.12
N ILE A 18 7.99 -6.38 10.20
CA ILE A 18 9.00 -5.42 9.76
C ILE A 18 8.36 -4.26 8.99
N ALA A 19 7.45 -4.54 8.06
CA ALA A 19 6.72 -3.50 7.33
C ALA A 19 5.89 -2.61 8.28
N GLN A 20 5.28 -3.20 9.31
CA GLN A 20 4.54 -2.48 10.33
C GLN A 20 5.40 -1.50 11.12
N LEU A 21 6.66 -1.86 11.43
CA LEU A 21 7.58 -0.93 12.11
C LEU A 21 7.89 0.30 11.26
N ALA A 22 8.09 0.12 9.94
CA ALA A 22 8.31 1.25 9.03
C ALA A 22 7.07 2.14 8.90
N LEU A 23 5.87 1.56 8.82
CA LEU A 23 4.63 2.32 8.79
C LEU A 23 4.37 3.06 10.11
N GLN A 24 4.65 2.43 11.26
CA GLN A 24 4.52 3.06 12.57
C GLN A 24 5.40 4.31 12.68
N GLN A 25 6.64 4.26 12.16
CA GLN A 25 7.51 5.44 12.17
C GLN A 25 6.89 6.61 11.39
N ILE A 26 6.31 6.35 10.21
CA ILE A 26 5.64 7.39 9.41
C ILE A 26 4.40 7.91 10.14
N GLU A 27 3.62 7.03 10.78
CA GLU A 27 2.46 7.43 11.59
C GLU A 27 2.86 8.28 12.80
N ASP A 28 3.96 7.94 13.48
CA ASP A 28 4.51 8.69 14.60
C ASP A 28 4.97 10.07 14.13
N ASP A 29 5.69 10.15 13.01
CA ASP A 29 6.14 11.42 12.41
C ASP A 29 4.96 12.30 11.99
N MET A 30 3.88 11.74 11.43
CA MET A 30 2.66 12.49 11.09
C MET A 30 1.86 12.95 12.31
N SER A 31 2.03 12.29 13.46
CA SER A 31 1.26 12.54 14.68
C SER A 31 2.02 13.39 15.70
N ALA A 32 3.24 13.84 15.37
CA ALA A 32 4.02 14.69 16.26
C ALA A 32 3.32 16.05 16.50
N ASP A 33 3.40 16.54 17.74
CA ASP A 33 2.64 17.71 18.22
C ASP A 33 2.95 19.01 17.46
N ASP A 34 4.09 19.07 16.78
CA ASP A 34 4.59 20.22 16.03
C ASP A 34 4.31 20.15 14.52
N VAL A 35 3.72 19.07 14.00
CA VAL A 35 3.38 18.93 12.59
C VAL A 35 2.22 19.85 12.25
N ASP A 36 2.49 20.82 11.38
CA ASP A 36 1.48 21.73 10.84
C ASP A 36 0.91 21.25 9.49
N GLY A 37 -0.02 22.03 8.93
CA GLY A 37 -0.66 21.69 7.66
C GLY A 37 0.31 21.65 6.48
N GLN A 38 1.38 22.46 6.50
CA GLN A 38 2.37 22.49 5.43
C GLN A 38 3.27 21.25 5.50
N GLU A 39 3.72 20.88 6.69
CA GLU A 39 4.54 19.68 6.89
C GLU A 39 3.74 18.40 6.61
N LEU A 40 2.50 18.31 7.07
CA LEU A 40 1.62 17.19 6.72
C LEU A 40 1.38 17.12 5.21
N ALA A 41 1.17 18.25 4.53
CA ALA A 41 1.02 18.27 3.08
C ALA A 41 2.30 17.78 2.37
N ALA A 42 3.49 18.13 2.86
CA ALA A 42 4.75 17.63 2.32
C ALA A 42 4.88 16.11 2.46
N ILE A 43 4.56 15.55 3.65
CA ILE A 43 4.57 14.08 3.86
C ILE A 43 3.60 13.38 2.90
N LEU A 44 2.40 13.92 2.72
CA LEU A 44 1.41 13.33 1.80
C LEU A 44 1.84 13.41 0.33
N ARG A 45 2.56 14.45 -0.09
CA ARG A 45 3.15 14.55 -1.43
C ARG A 45 4.23 13.48 -1.63
N GLU A 46 5.14 13.30 -0.68
CA GLU A 46 6.15 12.23 -0.73
C GLU A 46 5.51 10.84 -0.88
N LEU A 47 4.46 10.55 -0.10
CA LEU A 47 3.71 9.29 -0.22
C LEU A 47 2.97 9.16 -1.55
N GLN A 48 2.54 10.27 -2.16
CA GLN A 48 1.91 10.27 -3.47
C GLN A 48 2.91 10.10 -4.60
N GLU A 49 4.09 10.72 -4.53
CA GLU A 49 5.16 10.50 -5.51
C GLU A 49 5.54 9.01 -5.56
N ASP A 50 5.64 8.38 -4.39
CA ASP A 50 5.88 6.94 -4.31
C ASP A 50 4.73 6.09 -4.90
N ALA A 51 3.50 6.61 -4.94
CA ALA A 51 2.38 5.94 -5.62
C ALA A 51 2.55 5.89 -7.15
N ASP A 52 3.27 6.85 -7.73
CA ASP A 52 3.46 7.00 -9.18
C ASP A 52 4.78 6.39 -9.69
N VAL A 53 5.69 6.00 -8.78
CA VAL A 53 6.99 5.40 -9.14
C VAL A 53 6.90 3.87 -9.22
N PRO A 54 7.49 3.23 -10.26
CA PRO A 54 7.62 1.78 -10.29
C PRO A 54 8.33 1.26 -9.03
N CYS A 55 7.72 0.29 -8.37
CA CYS A 55 8.17 -0.30 -7.10
C CYS A 55 7.99 0.55 -5.83
N GLY A 56 7.26 1.67 -5.88
CA GLY A 56 6.81 2.34 -4.66
C GLY A 56 5.76 1.51 -3.90
N LEU A 57 5.36 1.99 -2.72
CA LEU A 57 4.54 1.29 -1.73
C LEU A 57 3.22 0.77 -2.31
N PHE A 58 2.40 1.64 -2.89
CA PHE A 58 1.08 1.23 -3.43
C PHE A 58 1.23 0.26 -4.61
N PRO A 59 2.09 0.52 -5.62
CA PRO A 59 2.40 -0.46 -6.65
C PRO A 59 2.94 -1.79 -6.12
N ALA A 60 3.80 -1.77 -5.10
CA ALA A 60 4.37 -2.98 -4.49
C ALA A 60 3.29 -3.81 -3.77
N LEU A 61 2.37 -3.16 -3.04
CA LEU A 61 1.22 -3.82 -2.42
C LEU A 61 0.28 -4.40 -3.48
N ALA A 62 -0.05 -3.63 -4.53
CA ALA A 62 -0.88 -4.12 -5.63
C ALA A 62 -0.24 -5.32 -6.35
N GLN A 63 1.08 -5.30 -6.54
CA GLN A 63 1.83 -6.41 -7.14
C GLN A 63 1.81 -7.67 -6.26
N LEU A 64 1.87 -7.51 -4.93
CA LEU A 64 1.75 -8.63 -3.97
C LEU A 64 0.35 -9.26 -4.05
N VAL A 65 -0.71 -8.44 -4.07
CA VAL A 65 -2.09 -8.93 -4.19
C VAL A 65 -2.33 -9.58 -5.56
N THR A 66 -1.80 -8.99 -6.64
CA THR A 66 -1.84 -9.60 -7.99
C THR A 66 -1.14 -10.95 -8.02
N ALA A 67 0.00 -11.11 -7.32
CA ALA A 67 0.67 -12.40 -7.21
C ALA A 67 -0.19 -13.44 -6.48
N ALA A 68 -0.96 -13.03 -5.46
CA ALA A 68 -1.94 -13.89 -4.81
C ALA A 68 -3.09 -14.26 -5.76
N ALA A 69 -3.60 -13.32 -6.55
CA ALA A 69 -4.64 -13.55 -7.55
C ALA A 69 -4.21 -14.60 -8.58
N ARG A 70 -3.02 -14.42 -9.18
CA ARG A 70 -2.43 -15.39 -10.11
C ARG A 70 -2.21 -16.76 -9.48
N ARG A 71 -1.90 -16.79 -8.17
CA ARG A 71 -1.77 -18.06 -7.47
C ARG A 71 -3.12 -18.73 -7.23
N ALA A 72 -4.18 -17.97 -6.97
CA ALA A 72 -5.53 -18.49 -6.84
C ALA A 72 -6.04 -19.09 -8.16
N GLU A 73 -5.81 -18.43 -9.30
CA GLU A 73 -6.12 -18.97 -10.64
C GLU A 73 -5.49 -20.34 -10.88
N GLN A 74 -4.25 -20.52 -10.44
CA GLN A 74 -3.54 -21.80 -10.58
C GLN A 74 -4.07 -22.90 -9.65
N ILE A 75 -4.70 -22.53 -8.52
CA ILE A 75 -5.24 -23.50 -7.55
C ILE A 75 -6.66 -23.93 -7.97
N GLU A 76 -7.46 -23.00 -8.51
CA GLU A 76 -8.87 -23.23 -8.85
C GLU A 76 -9.19 -22.73 -10.29
N PRO A 77 -8.65 -23.38 -11.33
CA PRO A 77 -8.78 -22.90 -12.71
C PRO A 77 -10.21 -22.93 -13.26
N ASP A 78 -11.07 -23.82 -12.74
CA ASP A 78 -12.43 -24.04 -13.25
C ASP A 78 -13.52 -23.25 -12.48
N ARG A 79 -13.13 -22.38 -11.54
CA ARG A 79 -14.07 -21.62 -10.68
C ARG A 79 -14.31 -20.18 -11.15
N ASP A 80 -14.10 -19.90 -12.43
CA ASP A 80 -14.36 -18.58 -13.04
C ASP A 80 -13.79 -17.37 -12.27
N GLY A 81 -12.72 -17.59 -11.51
CA GLY A 81 -12.07 -16.55 -10.72
C GLY A 81 -12.75 -16.19 -9.39
N ASP A 82 -13.59 -17.05 -8.79
CA ASP A 82 -14.22 -16.82 -7.47
C ASP A 82 -13.25 -16.25 -6.42
N ALA A 83 -12.01 -16.75 -6.39
CA ALA A 83 -10.97 -16.28 -5.48
C ALA A 83 -9.99 -15.27 -6.10
N SER A 84 -9.75 -15.31 -7.42
CA SER A 84 -8.75 -14.45 -8.07
C SER A 84 -9.32 -13.10 -8.50
N CYS A 85 -10.57 -13.05 -8.93
CA CYS A 85 -11.29 -11.83 -9.31
C CYS A 85 -11.29 -10.78 -8.18
N PRO A 86 -11.75 -11.09 -6.94
CA PRO A 86 -11.71 -10.10 -5.85
C PRO A 86 -10.28 -9.67 -5.47
N LEU A 87 -9.27 -10.51 -5.73
CA LEU A 87 -7.87 -10.14 -5.50
C LEU A 87 -7.36 -9.17 -6.56
N HIS A 88 -7.68 -9.38 -7.84
CA HIS A 88 -7.35 -8.43 -8.90
C HIS A 88 -8.06 -7.09 -8.70
N GLU A 89 -9.33 -7.10 -8.28
CA GLU A 89 -10.07 -5.88 -7.93
C GLU A 89 -9.41 -5.15 -6.76
N ALA A 90 -9.02 -5.86 -5.70
CA ALA A 90 -8.31 -5.26 -4.57
C ALA A 90 -6.96 -4.64 -4.99
N ALA A 91 -6.22 -5.29 -5.90
CA ALA A 91 -4.98 -4.74 -6.44
C ALA A 91 -5.22 -3.45 -7.22
N ALA A 92 -6.26 -3.39 -8.06
CA ALA A 92 -6.62 -2.18 -8.81
C ALA A 92 -7.04 -1.03 -7.88
N LEU A 93 -7.80 -1.31 -6.83
CA LEU A 93 -8.22 -0.29 -5.86
C LEU A 93 -7.04 0.39 -5.17
N LEU A 94 -5.95 -0.34 -4.91
CA LEU A 94 -4.73 0.20 -4.30
C LEU A 94 -4.03 1.22 -5.20
N THR A 95 -3.98 0.97 -6.51
CA THR A 95 -3.30 1.86 -7.47
C THR A 95 -4.19 3.01 -7.92
N ASP A 96 -5.47 2.76 -8.17
CA ASP A 96 -6.32 3.72 -8.88
C ASP A 96 -6.83 4.86 -7.99
N ASN A 97 -6.85 4.66 -6.67
CA ASN A 97 -7.43 5.61 -5.73
C ASN A 97 -6.40 6.32 -4.85
N ALA A 98 -5.29 5.69 -4.48
CA ALA A 98 -4.42 6.19 -3.41
C ALA A 98 -3.74 7.53 -3.80
N GLY A 99 -3.00 7.56 -4.92
CA GLY A 99 -2.26 8.74 -5.36
C GLY A 99 -3.12 10.00 -5.53
N PRO A 100 -4.22 9.96 -6.32
CA PRO A 100 -5.09 11.12 -6.51
C PRO A 100 -5.71 11.65 -5.20
N ARG A 101 -6.02 10.77 -4.25
CA ARG A 101 -6.60 11.14 -2.96
C ARG A 101 -5.58 11.80 -2.05
N LEU A 102 -4.34 11.29 -2.01
CA LEU A 102 -3.23 11.90 -1.28
C LEU A 102 -2.90 13.28 -1.84
N ASN A 103 -2.79 13.42 -3.16
CA ASN A 103 -2.57 14.71 -3.82
C ASN A 103 -3.68 15.73 -3.49
N TRP A 104 -4.95 15.30 -3.56
CA TRP A 104 -6.08 16.17 -3.23
C TRP A 104 -6.05 16.64 -1.76
N ALA A 105 -5.73 15.75 -0.82
CA ALA A 105 -5.59 16.10 0.59
C ALA A 105 -4.42 17.08 0.81
N ALA A 106 -3.25 16.81 0.24
CA ALA A 106 -2.08 17.67 0.33
C ALA A 106 -2.37 19.10 -0.18
N ARG A 107 -2.99 19.23 -1.35
CA ARG A 107 -3.42 20.52 -1.92
C ARG A 107 -4.43 21.27 -1.07
N SER A 108 -5.29 20.55 -0.35
CA SER A 108 -6.29 21.15 0.53
C SER A 108 -5.67 21.71 1.81
N LEU A 109 -4.62 21.05 2.32
CA LEU A 109 -3.86 21.45 3.50
C LEU A 109 -2.88 22.61 3.20
N ASP A 110 -2.25 22.57 2.03
CA ASP A 110 -1.29 23.58 1.58
C ASP A 110 -1.52 23.96 0.11
N PRO A 111 -2.47 24.89 -0.17
CA PRO A 111 -2.80 25.29 -1.54
C PRO A 111 -1.69 26.08 -2.24
N GLN A 112 -0.73 26.65 -1.50
CA GLN A 112 0.33 27.51 -2.05
C GLN A 112 1.62 26.72 -2.35
N GLY A 113 1.84 25.56 -1.72
CA GLY A 113 3.05 24.76 -1.93
C GLY A 113 3.22 24.13 -3.31
N ASP A 114 2.18 24.11 -4.16
CA ASP A 114 2.30 23.69 -5.57
C ASP A 114 2.94 24.78 -6.48
N LEU A 115 3.15 26.00 -5.97
CA LEU A 115 3.66 27.15 -6.74
C LEU A 115 5.18 27.37 -6.59
N ALA A 116 5.88 26.52 -5.83
CA ALA A 116 7.31 26.61 -5.56
C ALA A 116 8.16 25.76 -6.52
#